data_AF-A0A3D3BMS3-F1
#
_entry.id   AF-A0A3D3BMS3-F1
#
_cell.length_a   1.000
_cell.length_b   1.000
_cell.length_c   1.000
_cell.angle_alpha   90.00
_cell.angle_beta   90.00
_cell.angle_gamma   90.00
#
_symmetry.space_group_name_H-M   'P 1'
#
loop_
_entity.id
_entity.type
_entity.pdbx_description
1 polymer ?
#
loop_
_entity_poly.entity_id
_entity_poly.type
_entity_poly.pdbx_seq_one_letter_code
_entity_poly.pdbx_strand_id
1 'polypeptide(L)'
;MAYDYARWLEDSGKMEKEFPGFLSREVIEPMDGGQNFYTLVVRFDSSANLSRWLDSGEWKGLYTRLQNLVEQADRFGTDEQYLTPFWYRPDPQSVQAPTWKIWLSTVAALYPSIFIISLLLESVTLPFAAMLLLSNLLAVASVSWITGPIVRRILKSWMTARQADVRITVFGTLAVVATLSLLLAVFLQVPMT
;
A
#
# COMPACT_ATOMS: atom_id res chain seq x y z
N MET A 1 17.20 20.21 -20.43
CA MET A 1 16.78 18.91 -19.85
C MET A 1 17.80 18.37 -18.86
N ALA A 2 18.94 17.79 -19.28
CA ALA A 2 19.91 17.19 -18.33
C ALA A 2 20.55 18.19 -17.34
N TYR A 3 20.91 19.39 -17.83
CA TYR A 3 21.49 20.45 -16.99
C TYR A 3 20.49 21.01 -15.95
N ASP A 4 19.23 21.17 -16.36
CA ASP A 4 18.17 21.69 -15.50
C ASP A 4 17.81 20.69 -14.39
N TYR A 5 17.84 19.39 -14.70
CA TYR A 5 17.64 18.33 -13.72
C TYR A 5 18.80 18.23 -12.73
N ALA A 6 20.05 18.34 -13.19
CA ALA A 6 21.22 18.36 -12.30
C ALA A 6 21.17 19.55 -11.33
N ARG A 7 20.76 20.73 -11.81
CA ARG A 7 20.56 21.90 -10.95
C ARG A 7 19.42 21.69 -9.95
N TRP A 8 18.32 21.07 -10.39
CA TRP A 8 17.24 20.69 -9.48
C TRP A 8 17.69 19.70 -8.40
N LEU A 9 18.56 18.75 -8.73
CA LEU A 9 19.16 17.82 -7.75
C LEU A 9 20.00 18.56 -6.72
N GLU A 10 20.82 19.53 -7.14
CA GLU A 10 21.63 20.32 -6.22
C GLU A 10 20.78 21.21 -5.31
N ASP A 11 19.80 21.93 -5.88
CA ASP A 11 18.89 22.81 -5.15
C ASP A 11 18.10 22.04 -4.10
N SER A 12 17.48 20.91 -4.49
CA SER A 12 16.73 20.05 -3.58
C SER A 12 17.63 19.53 -2.45
N GLY A 13 18.87 19.17 -2.75
CA GLY A 13 19.80 18.62 -1.76
C GLY A 13 20.22 19.64 -0.71
N LYS A 14 20.31 20.93 -1.06
CA LYS A 14 20.56 22.01 -0.11
C LYS A 14 19.37 22.22 0.82
N MET A 15 18.16 22.31 0.25
CA MET A 15 16.93 22.51 1.01
C MET A 15 16.66 21.34 1.98
N GLU A 16 16.85 20.11 1.51
CA GLU A 16 16.69 18.91 2.36
C GLU A 16 17.65 18.92 3.55
N LYS A 17 18.92 19.25 3.32
CA LYS A 17 19.96 19.31 4.37
C LYS A 17 19.68 20.34 5.45
N GLU A 18 19.01 21.44 5.10
CA GLU A 18 18.65 22.50 6.04
C GLU A 18 17.36 22.19 6.81
N PHE A 19 16.58 21.19 6.38
CA PHE A 19 15.31 20.87 7.02
C PHE A 19 15.50 20.09 8.33
N PRO A 20 14.75 20.42 9.40
CA PRO A 20 14.84 19.72 10.67
C PRO A 20 14.67 18.20 10.55
N GLY A 21 15.57 17.46 11.19
CA GLY A 21 15.55 16.00 11.21
C GLY A 21 16.16 15.32 9.99
N PHE A 22 16.75 16.04 9.04
CA PHE A 22 17.46 15.43 7.91
C PHE A 22 18.65 14.59 8.39
N LEU A 23 18.79 13.37 7.85
CA LEU A 23 19.90 12.47 8.15
C LEU A 23 20.82 12.25 6.95
N SER A 24 20.24 11.91 5.79
CA SER A 24 21.04 11.58 4.61
C SER A 24 20.23 11.71 3.33
N ARG A 25 20.94 11.93 2.22
CA ARG A 25 20.40 11.84 0.86
C ARG A 25 21.31 10.91 0.05
N GLU A 26 20.71 10.06 -0.75
CA GLU A 26 21.38 9.17 -1.69
C GLU A 26 20.72 9.32 -3.06
N VAL A 27 21.53 9.43 -4.10
CA VAL A 27 21.08 9.56 -5.49
C VAL A 27 21.61 8.36 -6.25
N ILE A 28 20.70 7.54 -6.77
CA ILE A 28 21.00 6.39 -7.60
C ILE A 28 20.73 6.81 -9.05
N GLU A 29 21.78 6.79 -9.86
CA GLU A 29 21.72 7.16 -11.26
C GLU A 29 21.14 6.02 -12.11
N PRO A 30 20.57 6.33 -13.29
CA PRO A 30 20.17 5.32 -14.25
C PRO A 30 21.34 4.39 -14.61
N MET A 31 21.05 3.10 -14.80
CA MET A 31 22.05 2.10 -15.20
C MET A 31 21.73 1.57 -16.59
N ASP A 32 22.73 1.56 -17.48
CA ASP A 32 22.59 1.02 -18.83
C ASP A 32 22.15 -0.45 -18.81
N GLY A 33 21.07 -0.77 -19.51
CA GLY A 33 20.48 -2.12 -19.56
C GLY A 33 19.67 -2.51 -18.33
N GLY A 34 19.45 -1.59 -17.38
CA GLY A 34 18.66 -1.82 -16.18
C GLY A 34 17.61 -0.73 -15.96
N GLN A 35 17.82 0.08 -14.93
CA GLN A 35 16.91 1.13 -14.53
C GLN A 35 17.14 2.41 -15.34
N ASN A 36 16.13 2.88 -16.08
CA ASN A 36 16.21 4.10 -16.90
C ASN A 36 15.74 5.37 -16.16
N PHE A 37 15.73 5.38 -14.82
CA PHE A 37 15.24 6.50 -14.01
C PHE A 37 16.13 6.76 -12.81
N TYR A 38 16.22 8.02 -12.38
CA TYR A 38 16.92 8.39 -11.14
C TYR A 38 16.10 7.99 -9.92
N THR A 39 16.75 7.49 -8.88
CA THR A 39 16.11 7.30 -7.56
C THR A 39 16.76 8.20 -6.54
N LEU A 40 15.94 8.97 -5.82
CA LEU A 40 16.36 9.79 -4.70
C LEU A 40 15.85 9.15 -3.41
N VAL A 41 16.78 8.83 -2.50
CA VAL A 41 16.45 8.34 -1.17
C VAL A 41 16.84 9.41 -0.15
N VAL A 42 15.85 10.00 0.51
CA VAL A 42 16.04 11.02 1.55
C VAL A 42 15.58 10.43 2.88
N ARG A 43 16.44 10.51 3.89
CA ARG A 43 16.19 9.93 5.22
C ARG A 43 16.06 11.04 6.26
N PHE A 44 15.05 10.92 7.12
CA PHE A 44 14.80 11.78 8.27
C PHE A 44 14.84 10.95 9.56
N ASP A 45 15.06 11.62 10.69
CA ASP A 45 15.11 11.03 12.04
C ASP A 45 13.76 10.52 12.57
N SER A 46 12.66 10.94 11.96
CA SER A 46 11.30 10.59 12.35
C SER A 46 10.32 10.77 11.19
N SER A 47 9.24 9.97 11.20
CA SER A 47 8.13 10.09 10.25
C SER A 47 7.43 11.45 10.33
N ALA A 48 7.41 12.08 11.52
CA ALA A 48 6.85 13.42 11.72
C ALA A 48 7.65 14.49 10.98
N ASN A 49 8.99 14.45 11.05
CA ASN A 49 9.84 15.40 10.32
C ASN A 49 9.79 15.15 8.80
N LEU A 50 9.76 13.89 8.36
CA LEU A 50 9.52 13.56 6.94
C LEU A 50 8.17 14.12 6.45
N SER A 51 7.10 13.93 7.23
CA SER A 51 5.76 14.43 6.86
C SER A 51 5.75 15.96 6.76
N ARG A 52 6.39 16.65 7.70
CA ARG A 52 6.56 18.12 7.66
C ARG A 52 7.33 18.57 6.44
N TRP A 53 8.42 17.88 6.07
CA TRP A 53 9.17 18.14 4.84
C TRP A 53 8.28 18.00 3.61
N LEU A 54 7.52 16.91 3.51
CA LEU A 54 6.65 16.64 2.37
C LEU A 54 5.45 17.61 2.27
N ASP A 55 4.97 18.16 3.37
CA ASP A 55 3.87 19.15 3.38
C ASP A 55 4.37 20.61 3.27
N SER A 56 5.68 20.81 3.35
CA SER A 56 6.35 22.12 3.31
C SER A 56 6.15 22.88 1.99
N GLY A 57 6.35 24.20 2.04
CA GLY A 57 6.28 25.04 0.83
C GLY A 57 7.48 24.80 -0.09
N GLU A 58 8.62 24.51 0.51
CA GLU A 58 9.91 24.19 -0.11
C GLU A 58 9.77 22.97 -1.01
N TRP A 59 9.25 21.87 -0.48
CA TRP A 59 9.01 20.66 -1.25
C TRP A 59 7.96 20.84 -2.35
N LYS A 60 6.87 21.58 -2.08
CA LYS A 60 5.86 21.89 -3.11
C LYS A 60 6.48 22.65 -4.29
N GLY A 61 7.30 23.66 -4.02
CA GLY A 61 8.01 24.42 -5.05
C GLY A 61 9.02 23.57 -5.82
N LEU A 62 9.77 22.70 -5.14
CA LEU A 62 10.66 21.73 -5.78
C LEU A 62 9.88 20.77 -6.69
N TYR A 63 8.75 20.23 -6.22
CA TYR A 63 7.97 19.28 -6.98
C TYR A 63 7.31 19.88 -8.22
N THR A 64 6.79 21.10 -8.14
CA THR A 64 6.26 21.81 -9.32
C THR A 64 7.35 22.01 -10.37
N ARG A 65 8.59 22.36 -9.96
CA ARG A 65 9.71 22.42 -10.90
C ARG A 65 10.04 21.05 -11.49
N LEU A 66 10.05 20.00 -10.67
CA LEU A 66 10.34 18.63 -11.09
C LEU A 66 9.37 18.13 -12.17
N GLN A 67 8.07 18.39 -12.00
CA GLN A 67 7.02 17.96 -12.96
C GLN A 67 7.22 18.52 -14.37
N ASN A 68 7.90 19.66 -14.52
CA ASN A 68 8.23 20.23 -15.83
C ASN A 68 9.53 19.65 -16.42
N LEU A 69 10.30 18.88 -15.65
CA LEU A 69 11.60 18.33 -16.04
C LEU A 69 11.57 16.84 -16.37
N VAL A 70 10.57 16.10 -15.88
CA VAL A 70 10.46 14.64 -16.05
C VAL A 70 9.08 14.22 -16.54
N GLU A 71 9.01 13.14 -17.31
CA GLU A 71 7.73 12.56 -17.77
C GLU A 71 6.90 11.99 -16.60
N GLN A 72 7.58 11.37 -15.63
CA GLN A 72 6.96 10.78 -14.46
C GLN A 72 7.86 10.98 -13.22
N ALA A 73 7.23 11.36 -12.10
CA ALA A 73 7.88 11.52 -10.81
C ALA A 73 7.13 10.72 -9.75
N ASP A 74 7.61 9.50 -9.50
CA ASP A 74 7.08 8.63 -8.46
C ASP A 74 7.76 8.89 -7.12
N ARG A 75 6.99 8.75 -6.04
CA ARG A 75 7.47 8.96 -4.67
C ARG A 75 7.39 7.64 -3.92
N PHE A 76 8.31 7.35 -3.01
CA PHE A 76 8.15 6.22 -2.11
C PHE A 76 8.47 6.70 -0.71
N GLY A 77 7.46 6.70 0.16
CA GLY A 77 7.64 6.99 1.58
C GLY A 77 7.98 5.71 2.31
N THR A 78 9.18 5.62 2.87
CA THR A 78 9.57 4.54 3.77
C THR A 78 9.01 4.85 5.16
N ASP A 79 7.70 4.72 5.34
CA ASP A 79 7.13 4.82 6.69
C ASP A 79 7.59 3.60 7.51
N GLU A 80 7.92 3.79 8.78
CA GLU A 80 8.44 2.75 9.70
C GLU A 80 7.50 1.53 9.88
N GLN A 81 6.29 1.56 9.30
CA GLN A 81 5.30 0.49 9.34
C GLN A 81 5.34 -0.41 8.10
N TYR A 82 6.49 -1.02 7.82
CA TYR A 82 6.67 -2.08 6.80
C TYR A 82 5.98 -3.41 7.16
N LEU A 83 4.90 -3.37 7.93
CA LEU A 83 3.97 -4.49 8.14
C LEU A 83 2.75 -4.36 7.23
N THR A 84 2.95 -3.93 5.98
CA THR A 84 1.90 -4.05 4.98
C THR A 84 1.76 -5.51 4.58
N PRO A 85 0.57 -6.11 4.63
CA PRO A 85 0.34 -7.48 4.17
C PRO A 85 0.95 -7.68 2.78
N PHE A 86 1.46 -8.88 2.48
CA PHE A 86 2.13 -9.17 1.21
C PHE A 86 1.30 -8.80 -0.04
N TRP A 87 -0.03 -8.80 0.07
CA TRP A 87 -0.98 -8.44 -0.99
C TRP A 87 -1.18 -6.92 -1.15
N TYR A 88 -0.80 -6.12 -0.14
CA TYR A 88 -0.93 -4.66 -0.11
C TYR A 88 0.43 -3.97 -0.26
N ARG A 89 0.52 -3.14 -1.29
CA ARG A 89 1.64 -2.26 -1.62
C ARG A 89 1.01 -0.99 -2.16
N PRO A 90 1.05 0.13 -1.43
CA PRO A 90 0.49 1.37 -1.93
C PRO A 90 1.13 1.77 -3.27
N ASP A 91 0.37 2.47 -4.10
CA ASP A 91 0.91 3.16 -5.27
C ASP A 91 2.00 4.13 -4.77
N PRO A 92 3.12 4.32 -5.46
CA PRO A 92 4.19 5.18 -4.99
C PRO A 92 3.67 6.58 -4.62
N GLN A 93 2.79 7.11 -5.46
CA GLN A 93 2.20 8.45 -5.29
C GLN A 93 1.09 8.52 -4.22
N SER A 94 0.68 7.40 -3.61
CA SER A 94 -0.44 7.35 -2.66
C SER A 94 0.01 7.38 -1.20
N VAL A 95 -0.73 8.10 -0.37
CA VAL A 95 -0.55 8.07 1.10
C VAL A 95 -0.93 6.67 1.59
N GLN A 96 -0.08 6.06 2.42
CA GLN A 96 -0.34 4.74 3.01
C GLN A 96 -1.66 4.75 3.78
N ALA A 97 -2.47 3.71 3.58
CA ALA A 97 -3.72 3.55 4.30
C ALA A 97 -3.44 3.40 5.81
N PRO A 98 -4.24 4.02 6.70
CA PRO A 98 -4.19 3.74 8.14
C PRO A 98 -4.30 2.24 8.42
N THR A 99 -3.58 1.76 9.44
CA THR A 99 -3.46 0.32 9.73
C THR A 99 -4.83 -0.36 9.90
N TRP A 100 -5.82 0.29 10.51
CA TRP A 100 -7.17 -0.27 10.67
C TRP A 100 -7.89 -0.53 9.33
N LYS A 101 -7.66 0.30 8.30
CA LYS A 101 -8.20 0.05 6.95
C LYS A 101 -7.55 -1.18 6.33
N ILE A 102 -6.25 -1.37 6.57
CA ILE A 102 -5.48 -2.55 6.15
C ILE A 102 -5.99 -3.80 6.86
N TRP A 103 -6.22 -3.76 8.18
CA TRP A 103 -6.79 -4.87 8.94
C TRP A 103 -8.19 -5.24 8.42
N LEU A 104 -9.07 -4.26 8.24
CA LEU A 104 -10.45 -4.50 7.79
C LEU A 104 -10.50 -5.09 6.37
N SER A 105 -9.67 -4.58 5.46
CA SER A 105 -9.54 -5.13 4.10
C SER A 105 -8.90 -6.52 4.09
N THR A 106 -7.98 -6.81 5.01
CA THR A 106 -7.43 -8.16 5.21
C THR A 106 -8.51 -9.15 5.62
N VAL A 107 -9.39 -8.77 6.55
CA VAL A 107 -10.54 -9.60 6.95
C VAL A 107 -11.49 -9.81 5.78
N ALA A 108 -11.80 -8.75 5.03
CA ALA A 108 -12.65 -8.82 3.84
C ALA A 108 -12.07 -9.74 2.74
N ALA A 109 -10.74 -9.84 2.63
CA ALA A 109 -10.07 -10.77 1.73
C ALA A 109 -10.06 -12.21 2.26
N LEU A 110 -9.73 -12.40 3.54
CA LEU A 110 -9.54 -13.73 4.13
C LEU A 110 -10.85 -14.48 4.36
N TYR A 111 -11.88 -13.81 4.87
CA TYR A 111 -13.13 -14.46 5.25
C TYR A 111 -13.79 -15.26 4.12
N PRO A 112 -14.05 -14.68 2.93
CA PRO A 112 -14.63 -15.45 1.82
C PRO A 112 -13.67 -16.52 1.30
N SER A 113 -12.36 -16.27 1.29
CA SER A 113 -11.36 -17.26 0.86
C SER A 113 -11.40 -18.50 1.73
N ILE A 114 -11.31 -18.33 3.06
CA ILE A 114 -11.32 -19.44 4.01
C ILE A 114 -12.62 -20.23 3.88
N PHE A 115 -13.76 -19.54 3.81
CA PHE A 115 -15.05 -20.19 3.69
C PHE A 115 -15.17 -21.03 2.39
N ILE A 116 -14.82 -20.46 1.24
CA ILE A 116 -14.85 -21.17 -0.05
C ILE A 116 -13.89 -22.37 -0.04
N ILE A 117 -12.69 -22.21 0.54
CA ILE A 117 -11.73 -23.31 0.67
C ILE A 117 -12.31 -24.41 1.56
N SER A 118 -12.93 -24.06 2.68
CA SER A 118 -13.58 -25.04 3.55
C SER A 118 -14.67 -25.83 2.81
N LEU A 119 -15.49 -25.17 1.99
CA LEU A 119 -16.49 -25.86 1.16
C LEU A 119 -15.85 -26.79 0.11
N LEU A 120 -14.80 -26.33 -0.56
CA LEU A 120 -14.10 -27.13 -1.57
C LEU A 120 -13.41 -28.36 -0.97
N LEU A 121 -12.99 -28.27 0.30
CA LEU A 121 -12.31 -29.35 1.00
C LEU A 121 -13.25 -30.24 1.83
N GLU A 122 -14.55 -29.93 1.90
CA GLU A 122 -15.52 -30.68 2.71
C GLU A 122 -15.53 -32.17 2.37
N SER A 123 -15.45 -32.52 1.08
CA SER A 123 -15.44 -33.92 0.61
C SER A 123 -14.06 -34.57 0.61
N VAL A 124 -13.01 -33.84 0.99
CA VAL A 124 -11.63 -34.33 0.96
C VAL A 124 -11.29 -35.00 2.30
N THR A 125 -10.89 -36.27 2.28
CA THR A 125 -10.47 -36.98 3.49
C THR A 125 -8.95 -37.03 3.59
N LEU A 126 -8.38 -36.28 4.54
CA LEU A 126 -6.94 -36.27 4.85
C LEU A 126 -6.72 -36.30 6.36
N PRO A 127 -5.57 -36.79 6.86
CA PRO A 127 -5.17 -36.60 8.25
C PRO A 127 -5.18 -35.11 8.63
N PHE A 128 -5.55 -34.78 9.87
CA PHE A 128 -5.72 -33.39 10.32
C PHE A 128 -4.55 -32.47 9.95
N ALA A 129 -3.31 -32.90 10.18
CA ALA A 129 -2.13 -32.09 9.86
C ALA A 129 -1.99 -31.79 8.35
N ALA A 130 -2.31 -32.76 7.50
CA ALA A 130 -2.27 -32.59 6.05
C ALA A 130 -3.42 -31.70 5.55
N MET A 131 -4.62 -31.86 6.12
CA MET A 131 -5.76 -30.98 5.84
C MET A 131 -5.46 -29.53 6.22
N LEU A 132 -4.90 -29.30 7.41
CA LEU A 132 -4.52 -27.98 7.91
C LEU A 132 -3.43 -27.33 7.05
N LEU A 133 -2.43 -28.10 6.62
CA LEU A 133 -1.38 -27.60 5.74
C LEU A 133 -1.98 -27.20 4.38
N LEU A 134 -2.79 -28.07 3.78
CA LEU A 134 -3.43 -27.83 2.49
C LEU A 134 -4.34 -26.59 2.54
N SER A 135 -5.17 -26.47 3.57
CA SER A 135 -6.07 -25.32 3.72
C SER A 135 -5.30 -24.01 3.90
N ASN A 136 -4.19 -24.00 4.63
CA ASN A 136 -3.34 -22.81 4.78
C ASN A 136 -2.65 -22.43 3.46
N LEU A 137 -2.11 -23.40 2.72
CA LEU A 137 -1.50 -23.14 1.41
C LEU A 137 -2.52 -22.55 0.43
N LEU A 138 -3.72 -23.12 0.39
CA LEU A 138 -4.82 -22.60 -0.44
C LEU A 138 -5.27 -21.21 0.00
N ALA A 139 -5.32 -20.94 1.31
CA ALA A 139 -5.71 -19.62 1.82
C ALA A 139 -4.69 -18.55 1.42
N VAL A 140 -3.39 -18.84 1.57
CA VAL A 140 -2.31 -17.94 1.16
C VAL A 140 -2.35 -17.72 -0.36
N ALA A 141 -2.50 -18.77 -1.16
CA ALA A 141 -2.59 -18.66 -2.62
C ALA A 141 -3.83 -17.86 -3.06
N SER A 142 -4.98 -18.12 -2.44
CA SER A 142 -6.24 -17.41 -2.70
C SER A 142 -6.11 -15.91 -2.44
N VAL A 143 -5.59 -15.51 -1.27
CA VAL A 143 -5.41 -14.08 -0.96
C VAL A 143 -4.35 -13.45 -1.85
N SER A 144 -3.28 -14.17 -2.20
CA SER A 144 -2.21 -13.66 -3.06
C SER A 144 -2.67 -13.37 -4.48
N TRP A 145 -3.46 -14.28 -5.07
CA TRP A 145 -3.73 -14.26 -6.51
C TRP A 145 -5.17 -13.88 -6.88
N ILE A 146 -6.12 -14.02 -5.96
CA ILE A 146 -7.55 -13.80 -6.23
C ILE A 146 -8.05 -12.63 -5.41
N THR A 147 -8.16 -12.82 -4.09
CA THR A 147 -8.90 -11.90 -3.23
C THR A 147 -8.13 -10.61 -2.97
N GLY A 148 -6.81 -10.68 -2.81
CA GLY A 148 -5.95 -9.50 -2.67
C GLY A 148 -6.06 -8.52 -3.86
N PRO A 149 -5.87 -8.99 -5.12
CA PRO A 149 -6.08 -8.17 -6.31
C PRO A 149 -7.49 -7.56 -6.41
N ILE A 150 -8.53 -8.34 -6.10
CA ILE A 150 -9.93 -7.88 -6.12
C ILE A 150 -10.16 -6.78 -5.08
N VAL A 151 -9.77 -7.05 -3.83
CA VAL A 151 -9.93 -6.11 -2.70
C VAL A 151 -9.16 -4.82 -2.98
N ARG A 152 -7.92 -4.92 -3.48
CA ARG A 152 -7.14 -3.74 -3.89
C ARG A 152 -7.85 -2.93 -4.96
N ARG A 153 -8.44 -3.57 -5.97
CA ARG A 153 -9.12 -2.89 -7.07
C ARG A 153 -10.40 -2.18 -6.58
N ILE A 154 -11.20 -2.86 -5.78
CA ILE A 154 -12.49 -2.33 -5.30
C ILE A 154 -12.27 -1.25 -4.24
N LEU A 155 -11.36 -1.47 -3.30
CA LEU A 155 -11.11 -0.56 -2.18
C LEU A 155 -10.02 0.48 -2.47
N LYS A 156 -9.49 0.58 -3.70
CA LYS A 156 -8.38 1.50 -4.05
C LYS A 156 -8.65 2.91 -3.53
N SER A 157 -9.80 3.48 -3.88
CA SER A 157 -10.19 4.85 -3.52
C SER A 157 -10.34 5.04 -2.00
N TRP A 158 -10.81 4.03 -1.27
CA TRP A 158 -10.99 4.09 0.18
C TRP A 158 -9.66 3.95 0.93
N MET A 159 -8.77 3.10 0.43
CA MET A 159 -7.44 2.87 1.00
C MET A 159 -6.51 4.06 0.77
N THR A 160 -6.62 4.75 -0.38
CA THR A 160 -5.77 5.91 -0.70
C THR A 160 -6.35 7.26 -0.26
N ALA A 161 -7.57 7.29 0.30
CA ALA A 161 -8.19 8.53 0.78
C ALA A 161 -7.41 9.12 1.97
N ARG A 162 -7.04 10.41 1.85
CA ARG A 162 -6.32 11.17 2.88
C ARG A 162 -7.19 11.24 4.15
N GLN A 163 -6.59 11.20 5.33
CA GLN A 163 -7.33 11.12 6.62
C GLN A 163 -8.37 12.25 6.80
N ALA A 164 -8.24 13.38 6.10
CA ALA A 164 -9.18 14.50 6.13
C ALA A 164 -10.53 14.24 5.43
N ASP A 165 -10.63 13.23 4.55
CA ASP A 165 -11.86 12.92 3.81
C ASP A 165 -12.79 11.96 4.57
N VAL A 166 -13.45 12.51 5.60
CA VAL A 166 -14.34 11.76 6.52
C VAL A 166 -15.48 11.05 5.77
N ARG A 167 -16.06 11.69 4.75
CA ARG A 167 -17.19 11.13 3.99
C ARG A 167 -16.82 9.83 3.26
N ILE A 168 -15.68 9.82 2.57
CA ILE A 168 -15.19 8.65 1.82
C ILE A 168 -14.83 7.54 2.80
N THR A 169 -14.23 7.90 3.93
CA THR A 169 -13.83 6.94 4.96
C THR A 169 -15.04 6.26 5.61
N VAL A 170 -16.08 7.02 5.98
CA VAL A 170 -17.32 6.48 6.55
C VAL A 170 -18.04 5.60 5.54
N PHE A 171 -18.25 6.08 4.32
CA PHE A 171 -18.96 5.31 3.29
C PHE A 171 -18.25 4.00 2.95
N GLY A 172 -16.93 4.02 2.76
CA GLY A 172 -16.17 2.80 2.49
C GLY A 172 -16.18 1.82 3.68
N THR A 173 -16.14 2.31 4.91
CA THR A 173 -16.24 1.45 6.10
C THR A 173 -17.60 0.76 6.17
N LEU A 174 -18.69 1.52 5.97
CA LEU A 174 -20.05 0.97 5.93
C LEU A 174 -20.22 -0.05 4.81
N ALA A 175 -19.66 0.22 3.62
CA ALA A 175 -19.72 -0.71 2.50
C ALA A 175 -19.00 -2.04 2.82
N VAL A 176 -17.82 -1.99 3.44
CA VAL A 176 -17.08 -3.20 3.85
C VAL A 176 -17.84 -3.98 4.92
N VAL A 177 -18.35 -3.30 5.95
CA VAL A 177 -19.14 -3.94 7.02
C VAL A 177 -20.43 -4.54 6.46
N ALA A 178 -21.12 -3.85 5.55
CA ALA A 178 -22.32 -4.36 4.89
C ALA A 178 -22.01 -5.60 4.05
N THR A 179 -20.90 -5.60 3.31
CA THR A 179 -20.44 -6.74 2.52
C THR A 179 -20.12 -7.94 3.41
N LEU A 180 -19.38 -7.72 4.50
CA LEU A 180 -19.07 -8.76 5.48
C LEU A 180 -20.33 -9.32 6.14
N SER A 181 -21.28 -8.46 6.47
CA SER A 181 -22.57 -8.86 7.07
C SER A 181 -23.42 -9.66 6.08
N LEU A 182 -23.43 -9.26 4.81
CA LEU A 182 -24.11 -10.00 3.75
C LEU A 182 -23.48 -11.37 3.53
N LEU A 183 -22.14 -11.44 3.43
CA LEU A 183 -21.42 -12.70 3.32
C LEU A 183 -21.69 -13.60 4.51
N LEU A 184 -21.67 -13.07 5.73
CA LEU A 184 -22.02 -13.81 6.94
C LEU A 184 -23.45 -14.36 6.87
N ALA A 185 -24.43 -13.54 6.49
CA ALA A 185 -25.82 -13.98 6.36
C ALA A 185 -25.99 -15.10 5.32
N VAL A 186 -25.27 -15.02 4.20
CA VAL A 186 -25.27 -16.07 3.16
C VAL A 186 -24.58 -17.34 3.68
N PHE A 187 -23.43 -17.20 4.34
CA PHE A 187 -22.64 -18.34 4.82
C PHE A 187 -23.33 -19.08 5.94
N LEU A 188 -24.10 -18.39 6.80
CA LEU A 188 -24.95 -19.02 7.83
C LEU A 188 -26.05 -19.91 7.25
N GLN A 189 -26.41 -19.77 5.97
CA GLN A 189 -27.39 -20.63 5.31
C GLN A 189 -26.79 -21.93 4.78
N VAL A 190 -25.46 -22.05 4.74
CA VAL A 190 -24.79 -23.25 4.26
C VAL A 190 -24.59 -24.21 5.43
N PRO A 191 -25.23 -25.40 5.42
CA PRO A 191 -25.02 -26.40 6.46
C PRO A 191 -23.59 -26.95 6.32
N MET A 192 -22.74 -26.64 7.28
CA MET A 192 -21.42 -27.27 7.41
C MET A 192 -21.63 -28.60 8.14
N THR A 193 -21.39 -29.73 7.44
CA THR A 193 -21.54 -31.07 8.01
C THR A 193 -20.31 -31.56 8.78
#